data_AF-A0A177NG25-F1
#
_entry.id   AF-A0A177NG25-F1
#
_cell.length_a   1.000
_cell.length_b   1.000
_cell.length_c   1.000
_cell.angle_alpha   90.00
_cell.angle_beta   90.00
_cell.angle_gamma   90.00
#
_symmetry.space_group_name_H-M   'P 1'
#
loop_
_entity.id
_entity.type
_entity.pdbx_description
1 polymer ?
#
loop_
_entity_poly.entity_id
_entity_poly.type
_entity_poly.pdbx_seq_one_letter_code
_entity_poly.pdbx_strand_id
1 'polypeptide(L)'
;MNNHQVKTLFAALAVTVALIPTSASAISLSAATGGTFTFNLDSAALGNYVGGSASGTNNYYLSSFANTAASDPTVVTTAAFSSTIDATQISATNLVHDLTSVGTDPTGQASGRHVKATTAGFSIDSSTLAGVAGEKLGMTGMQGFYIPDFGGNPSKMYTADFSLQFDFNRASNVTSASGWYLNNNAGFTLDTYDLANLNVTVDDANNWLLTGDLLMAPGLAGMLMGPSYTDVGGFQLGVGSYATSPVPVPAAAWLFGGGLLSLLGAVRKKSVVSA
;
A
#
# COMPACT_ATOMS: atom_id res chain seq x y z
N MET A 1 -31.62 86.84 -21.49
CA MET A 1 -30.29 86.21 -21.50
C MET A 1 -30.22 85.22 -20.35
N ASN A 2 -29.63 84.04 -20.62
CA ASN A 2 -29.25 82.94 -19.70
C ASN A 2 -30.41 82.00 -19.29
N ASN A 3 -30.70 80.92 -20.04
CA ASN A 3 -30.00 79.62 -20.12
C ASN A 3 -29.69 78.99 -18.75
N HIS A 4 -30.37 77.90 -18.40
CA HIS A 4 -29.71 76.62 -18.07
C HIS A 4 -30.72 75.46 -17.99
N GLN A 5 -30.42 74.41 -18.74
CA GLN A 5 -31.12 73.14 -18.77
C GLN A 5 -30.86 72.31 -17.51
N VAL A 6 -31.88 71.64 -16.99
CA VAL A 6 -31.73 70.60 -15.97
C VAL A 6 -31.93 69.25 -16.63
N LYS A 7 -30.85 68.46 -16.60
CA LYS A 7 -30.71 67.13 -17.21
C LYS A 7 -31.46 66.08 -16.39
N THR A 8 -32.18 65.22 -17.11
CA THR A 8 -32.75 63.95 -16.67
C THR A 8 -31.64 63.01 -16.15
N LEU A 9 -31.83 62.43 -14.96
CA LEU A 9 -31.03 61.31 -14.47
C LEU A 9 -31.91 60.06 -14.40
N PHE A 10 -31.65 59.09 -15.27
CA PHE A 10 -32.19 57.74 -15.18
C PHE A 10 -31.38 56.96 -14.14
N ALA A 11 -32.02 56.49 -13.08
CA ALA A 11 -31.41 55.57 -12.12
C ALA A 11 -31.49 54.14 -12.67
N ALA A 12 -30.34 53.54 -12.99
CA ALA A 12 -30.24 52.13 -13.35
C ALA A 12 -30.22 51.27 -12.06
N LEU A 13 -31.22 50.41 -11.90
CA LEU A 13 -31.30 49.43 -10.82
C LEU A 13 -30.43 48.23 -11.18
N ALA A 14 -29.25 48.11 -10.58
CA ALA A 14 -28.38 46.95 -10.74
C ALA A 14 -28.86 45.80 -9.83
N VAL A 15 -29.41 44.74 -10.43
CA VAL A 15 -29.72 43.48 -9.74
C VAL A 15 -28.41 42.72 -9.55
N THR A 16 -27.91 42.66 -8.32
CA THR A 16 -26.78 41.81 -7.93
C THR A 16 -27.30 40.40 -7.72
N VAL A 17 -27.03 39.50 -8.66
CA VAL A 17 -27.21 38.06 -8.45
C VAL A 17 -26.07 37.60 -7.54
N ALA A 18 -26.36 37.44 -6.25
CA ALA A 18 -25.45 36.82 -5.31
C ALA A 18 -25.28 35.34 -5.69
N LEU A 19 -24.15 35.00 -6.30
CA LEU A 19 -23.68 33.62 -6.41
C LEU A 19 -23.37 33.13 -5.00
N ILE A 20 -24.35 32.48 -4.35
CA ILE A 20 -24.12 31.80 -3.09
C ILE A 20 -23.22 30.59 -3.41
N PRO A 21 -21.99 30.50 -2.87
CA PRO A 21 -21.16 29.32 -3.06
C PRO A 21 -21.90 28.13 -2.46
N THR A 22 -22.23 27.13 -3.28
CA THR A 22 -22.68 25.83 -2.78
C THR A 22 -21.50 25.21 -2.06
N SER A 23 -21.59 25.12 -0.73
CA SER A 23 -20.62 24.37 0.07
C SER A 23 -20.59 22.94 -0.46
N ALA A 24 -19.47 22.51 -1.04
CA ALA A 24 -19.27 21.09 -1.33
C ALA A 24 -19.34 20.36 0.01
N SER A 25 -20.33 19.49 0.19
CA SER A 25 -20.43 18.67 1.41
C SER A 25 -19.31 17.64 1.37
N ALA A 26 -18.43 17.64 2.37
CA ALA A 26 -17.45 16.59 2.55
C ALA A 26 -18.16 15.22 2.64
N ILE A 27 -17.66 14.23 1.89
CA ILE A 27 -18.16 12.86 1.93
C ILE A 27 -17.20 12.07 2.81
N SER A 28 -17.74 11.34 3.78
CA SER A 28 -16.97 10.36 4.55
C SER A 28 -16.80 9.10 3.70
N LEU A 29 -15.58 8.84 3.25
CA LEU A 29 -15.24 7.68 2.43
C LEU A 29 -14.95 6.49 3.35
N SER A 30 -15.63 5.37 3.14
CA SER A 30 -15.43 4.14 3.92
C SER A 30 -15.00 2.98 3.01
N ALA A 31 -14.42 1.94 3.60
CA ALA A 31 -14.05 0.71 2.89
C ALA A 31 -14.95 -0.48 3.28
N ALA A 32 -16.22 -0.21 3.63
CA ALA A 32 -17.14 -1.22 4.15
C ALA A 32 -17.44 -2.35 3.16
N THR A 33 -17.35 -2.07 1.86
CA THR A 33 -17.54 -3.04 0.77
C THR A 33 -16.28 -3.83 0.41
N GLY A 34 -15.18 -3.64 1.17
CA GLY A 34 -13.86 -4.15 0.81
C GLY A 34 -13.18 -3.26 -0.22
N GLY A 35 -12.18 -3.81 -0.91
CA GLY A 35 -11.39 -3.09 -1.91
C GLY A 35 -9.98 -3.66 -2.00
N THR A 36 -9.07 -2.91 -2.60
CA THR A 36 -7.66 -3.29 -2.67
C THR A 36 -6.72 -2.13 -2.40
N PHE A 37 -5.53 -2.47 -1.89
CA PHE A 37 -4.38 -1.59 -1.81
C PHE A 37 -3.28 -2.14 -2.71
N THR A 38 -2.85 -1.35 -3.69
CA THR A 38 -1.83 -1.74 -4.66
C THR A 38 -0.56 -0.94 -4.41
N PHE A 39 0.56 -1.65 -4.21
CA PHE A 39 1.88 -1.02 -4.18
C PHE A 39 2.51 -1.01 -5.57
N ASN A 40 3.14 0.11 -5.91
CA ASN A 40 4.00 0.28 -7.07
C ASN A 40 5.35 0.83 -6.59
N LEU A 41 6.22 -0.06 -6.15
CA LEU A 41 7.50 0.29 -5.56
C LEU A 41 8.53 0.63 -6.64
N ASP A 42 9.32 1.68 -6.40
CA ASP A 42 10.48 2.01 -7.23
C ASP A 42 11.67 1.14 -6.80
N SER A 43 11.99 0.15 -7.64
CA SER A 43 13.12 -0.75 -7.40
C SER A 43 14.48 -0.05 -7.36
N ALA A 44 14.65 1.06 -8.09
CA ALA A 44 15.90 1.82 -8.06
C ALA A 44 16.02 2.62 -6.76
N ALA A 45 14.92 3.24 -6.31
CA ALA A 45 14.89 3.94 -5.02
C ALA A 45 15.13 2.99 -3.85
N LEU A 46 14.47 1.82 -3.84
CA LEU A 46 14.69 0.76 -2.85
C LEU A 46 16.13 0.25 -2.87
N GLY A 47 16.72 0.09 -4.06
CA GLY A 47 18.08 -0.42 -4.20
C GLY A 47 19.16 0.41 -3.53
N ASN A 48 18.88 1.67 -3.21
CA ASN A 48 19.81 2.57 -2.51
C ASN A 48 19.96 2.26 -1.02
N TYR A 49 19.05 1.48 -0.43
CA TYR A 49 19.09 1.09 0.98
C TYR A 49 20.18 0.05 1.24
N VAL A 50 20.49 -0.14 2.53
CA VAL A 50 21.56 -1.05 2.98
C VAL A 50 22.90 -0.70 2.31
N GLY A 51 23.23 0.60 2.22
CA GLY A 51 24.49 1.05 1.60
C GLY A 51 24.55 0.95 0.07
N GLY A 52 23.46 0.54 -0.61
CA GLY A 52 23.42 0.40 -2.06
C GLY A 52 23.80 1.67 -2.83
N SER A 53 23.43 2.84 -2.30
CA SER A 53 23.84 4.13 -2.88
C SER A 53 25.35 4.35 -2.82
N ALA A 54 26.01 3.94 -1.73
CA ALA A 54 27.46 4.11 -1.55
C ALA A 54 28.27 3.09 -2.37
N SER A 55 27.75 1.88 -2.52
CA SER A 55 28.38 0.81 -3.32
C SER A 55 28.04 0.87 -4.80
N GLY A 56 27.07 1.67 -5.21
CA GLY A 56 26.56 1.69 -6.60
C GLY A 56 25.86 0.40 -7.00
N THR A 57 25.30 -0.34 -6.02
CA THR A 57 24.65 -1.63 -6.22
C THR A 57 23.19 -1.59 -5.79
N ASN A 58 22.32 -2.33 -6.46
CA ASN A 58 20.96 -2.57 -5.97
C ASN A 58 21.01 -3.54 -4.77
N ASN A 59 21.00 -3.00 -3.55
CA ASN A 59 21.25 -3.80 -2.34
C ASN A 59 20.00 -4.09 -1.50
N TYR A 60 18.81 -3.69 -1.97
CA TYR A 60 17.54 -4.02 -1.35
C TYR A 60 16.44 -4.02 -2.41
N TYR A 61 15.88 -5.20 -2.70
CA TYR A 61 14.88 -5.35 -3.76
C TYR A 61 13.85 -6.43 -3.44
N LEU A 62 12.67 -6.28 -4.05
CA LEU A 62 11.61 -7.27 -3.96
C LEU A 62 12.01 -8.54 -4.71
N SER A 63 11.93 -9.68 -4.02
CA SER A 63 12.21 -11.01 -4.57
C SER A 63 10.99 -11.94 -4.49
N SER A 64 10.09 -11.72 -3.54
CA SER A 64 8.91 -12.56 -3.36
C SER A 64 7.68 -11.72 -3.07
N PHE A 65 6.54 -12.16 -3.59
CA PHE A 65 5.24 -11.55 -3.34
C PHE A 65 4.17 -12.63 -3.26
N ALA A 66 3.32 -12.53 -2.25
CA ALA A 66 2.11 -13.35 -2.12
C ALA A 66 0.92 -12.43 -1.84
N ASN A 67 -0.02 -12.35 -2.79
CA ASN A 67 -1.29 -11.67 -2.58
C ASN A 67 -2.14 -12.42 -1.52
N THR A 68 -3.31 -11.89 -1.19
CA THR A 68 -4.20 -12.48 -0.17
C THR A 68 -4.49 -13.97 -0.41
N ALA A 69 -4.82 -14.36 -1.65
CA ALA A 69 -5.08 -15.77 -1.99
C ALA A 69 -3.85 -16.69 -1.83
N ALA A 70 -2.66 -16.23 -2.24
CA ALA A 70 -1.41 -16.99 -2.10
C ALA A 70 -0.85 -16.98 -0.67
N SER A 71 -1.41 -16.16 0.21
CA SER A 71 -0.92 -15.90 1.56
C SER A 71 -1.96 -16.20 2.63
N ASP A 72 -2.83 -17.19 2.44
CA ASP A 72 -3.87 -17.56 3.42
C ASP A 72 -3.30 -17.54 4.85
N PRO A 73 -3.78 -16.64 5.72
CA PRO A 73 -3.19 -16.42 7.03
C PRO A 73 -3.37 -17.59 7.98
N THR A 74 -4.25 -18.55 7.68
CA THR A 74 -4.46 -19.76 8.49
C THR A 74 -3.53 -20.91 8.10
N VAL A 75 -2.89 -20.82 6.92
CA VAL A 75 -2.05 -21.88 6.35
C VAL A 75 -0.59 -21.45 6.23
N VAL A 76 -0.34 -20.23 5.75
CA VAL A 76 1.01 -19.75 5.40
C VAL A 76 1.61 -19.00 6.58
N THR A 77 2.61 -19.61 7.23
CA THR A 77 3.43 -18.95 8.26
C THR A 77 4.40 -17.95 7.65
N THR A 78 4.90 -17.00 8.44
CA THR A 78 5.97 -16.10 7.98
C THR A 78 7.28 -16.83 7.71
N ALA A 79 7.57 -17.92 8.43
CA ALA A 79 8.74 -18.75 8.17
C ALA A 79 8.65 -19.45 6.81
N ALA A 80 7.46 -19.98 6.46
CA ALA A 80 7.22 -20.58 5.15
C ALA A 80 7.38 -19.55 4.02
N PHE A 81 6.78 -18.37 4.15
CA PHE A 81 6.96 -17.30 3.17
C PHE A 81 8.43 -16.82 3.09
N SER A 82 9.11 -16.64 4.22
CA SER A 82 10.52 -16.22 4.22
C SER A 82 11.45 -17.19 3.47
N SER A 83 11.06 -18.47 3.34
CA SER A 83 11.80 -19.46 2.56
C SER A 83 11.71 -19.24 1.05
N THR A 84 10.71 -18.50 0.56
CA THR A 84 10.52 -18.18 -0.87
C THR A 84 11.25 -16.92 -1.33
N ILE A 85 11.92 -16.22 -0.41
CA ILE A 85 12.75 -15.05 -0.72
C ILE A 85 14.13 -15.54 -1.15
N ASP A 86 14.58 -15.17 -2.35
CA ASP A 86 15.87 -15.56 -2.91
C ASP A 86 16.58 -14.40 -3.63
N ALA A 87 17.71 -14.67 -4.30
CA ALA A 87 18.50 -13.63 -4.97
C ALA A 87 17.90 -13.14 -6.29
N THR A 88 16.73 -13.63 -6.69
CA THR A 88 16.06 -13.24 -7.93
C THR A 88 15.14 -12.06 -7.65
N GLN A 89 15.43 -10.92 -8.27
CA GLN A 89 14.54 -9.77 -8.25
C GLN A 89 13.29 -10.05 -9.09
N ILE A 90 12.12 -9.64 -8.59
CA ILE A 90 10.85 -9.68 -9.31
C ILE A 90 10.33 -8.25 -9.59
N SER A 91 9.28 -8.14 -10.40
CA SER A 91 8.60 -6.86 -10.60
C SER A 91 8.04 -6.34 -9.27
N ALA A 92 8.32 -5.07 -8.95
CA ALA A 92 7.84 -4.42 -7.74
C ALA A 92 6.60 -3.54 -7.98
N THR A 93 5.91 -3.76 -9.10
CA THR A 93 4.69 -3.04 -9.49
C THR A 93 3.47 -3.95 -9.45
N ASN A 94 2.28 -3.34 -9.30
CA ASN A 94 1.00 -4.04 -9.22
C ASN A 94 0.94 -5.10 -8.11
N LEU A 95 1.52 -4.80 -6.94
CA LEU A 95 1.46 -5.69 -5.79
C LEU A 95 0.13 -5.47 -5.06
N VAL A 96 -0.89 -6.23 -5.45
CA VAL A 96 -2.28 -6.05 -4.96
C VAL A 96 -2.54 -6.81 -3.66
N HIS A 97 -2.96 -6.09 -2.64
CA HIS A 97 -3.42 -6.62 -1.35
C HIS A 97 -4.92 -6.38 -1.20
N ASP A 98 -5.67 -7.41 -0.79
CA ASP A 98 -7.09 -7.24 -0.52
C ASP A 98 -7.28 -6.57 0.84
N LEU A 99 -8.25 -5.65 0.90
CA LEU A 99 -8.70 -5.05 2.15
C LEU A 99 -9.47 -6.10 2.94
N THR A 100 -9.18 -6.17 4.23
CA THR A 100 -9.88 -7.04 5.16
C THR A 100 -11.27 -6.50 5.47
N SER A 101 -12.20 -7.40 5.76
CA SER A 101 -13.57 -7.03 6.12
C SER A 101 -13.62 -6.19 7.39
N VAL A 102 -14.67 -5.37 7.51
CA VAL A 102 -14.97 -4.64 8.74
C VAL A 102 -15.31 -5.61 9.86
N GLY A 103 -14.65 -5.50 11.01
CA GLY A 103 -14.97 -6.32 12.18
C GLY A 103 -13.78 -6.62 13.08
N THR A 104 -13.73 -7.85 13.57
CA THR A 104 -12.66 -8.34 14.47
C THR A 104 -11.50 -8.94 13.68
N ASP A 105 -10.27 -8.76 14.19
CA ASP A 105 -9.08 -9.39 13.62
C ASP A 105 -9.32 -10.91 13.39
N PRO A 106 -8.87 -11.48 12.24
CA PRO A 106 -9.04 -12.90 11.96
C PRO A 106 -8.45 -13.81 13.05
N THR A 107 -9.15 -14.88 13.40
CA THR A 107 -8.71 -15.87 14.40
C THR A 107 -8.01 -17.06 13.74
N GLY A 108 -7.18 -17.79 14.50
CA GLY A 108 -6.54 -19.03 14.02
C GLY A 108 -5.40 -18.79 13.02
N GLN A 109 -4.78 -17.61 13.08
CA GLN A 109 -3.68 -17.25 12.20
C GLN A 109 -2.45 -18.13 12.48
N ALA A 110 -1.76 -18.52 11.41
CA ALA A 110 -0.54 -19.28 11.43
C ALA A 110 0.60 -18.47 12.09
N SER A 111 1.63 -19.18 12.56
CA SER A 111 2.75 -18.54 13.28
C SER A 111 3.35 -17.36 12.53
N GLY A 112 3.49 -16.24 13.24
CA GLY A 112 4.03 -14.98 12.74
C GLY A 112 3.07 -14.13 11.91
N ARG A 113 1.88 -14.62 11.57
CA ARG A 113 0.84 -13.85 10.88
C ARG A 113 0.03 -13.04 11.88
N HIS A 114 -0.28 -11.79 11.52
CA HIS A 114 -1.10 -10.90 12.35
C HIS A 114 -1.94 -9.95 11.49
N VAL A 115 -2.70 -10.52 10.55
CA VAL A 115 -3.74 -9.83 9.79
C VAL A 115 -4.65 -9.07 10.75
N LYS A 116 -4.88 -7.80 10.42
CA LYS A 116 -5.79 -6.91 11.13
C LYS A 116 -7.06 -6.76 10.34
N ALA A 117 -8.21 -6.70 11.02
CA ALA A 117 -9.46 -6.32 10.37
C ALA A 117 -9.52 -4.81 10.17
N THR A 118 -10.33 -4.38 9.21
CA THR A 118 -10.74 -2.98 9.08
C THR A 118 -11.67 -2.64 10.24
N THR A 119 -11.45 -1.50 10.90
CA THR A 119 -12.30 -1.07 12.00
C THR A 119 -13.59 -0.43 11.47
N ALA A 120 -14.66 -0.53 12.26
CA ALA A 120 -15.97 0.02 11.86
C ALA A 120 -15.98 1.55 11.76
N GLY A 121 -15.08 2.24 12.46
CA GLY A 121 -14.93 3.69 12.40
C GLY A 121 -13.95 4.18 11.34
N PHE A 122 -13.33 3.30 10.55
CA PHE A 122 -12.41 3.72 9.50
C PHE A 122 -13.13 4.61 8.48
N SER A 123 -12.63 5.83 8.31
CA SER A 123 -13.06 6.73 7.26
C SER A 123 -11.98 7.73 6.85
N ILE A 124 -12.16 8.30 5.67
CA ILE A 124 -11.38 9.41 5.13
C ILE A 124 -12.33 10.56 4.81
N ASP A 125 -12.04 11.75 5.30
CA ASP A 125 -12.75 12.96 4.91
C ASP A 125 -12.32 13.36 3.50
N SER A 126 -13.24 13.37 2.53
CA SER A 126 -12.89 13.63 1.12
C SER A 126 -12.38 15.03 0.83
N SER A 127 -12.55 15.99 1.75
CA SER A 127 -12.16 17.39 1.55
C SER A 127 -10.80 17.72 2.17
N THR A 128 -10.48 17.10 3.30
CA THR A 128 -9.23 17.32 4.05
C THR A 128 -8.25 16.17 3.89
N LEU A 129 -8.71 15.02 3.39
CA LEU A 129 -7.99 13.75 3.33
C LEU A 129 -7.54 13.24 4.69
N ALA A 130 -8.09 13.79 5.79
CA ALA A 130 -7.79 13.33 7.13
C ALA A 130 -8.52 12.01 7.44
N GLY A 131 -7.88 11.16 8.24
CA GLY A 131 -8.49 9.96 8.79
C GLY A 131 -8.99 10.15 10.21
N VAL A 132 -9.60 9.10 10.75
CA VAL A 132 -9.98 9.03 12.17
C VAL A 132 -8.84 8.39 12.97
N ALA A 133 -8.31 9.11 13.97
CA ALA A 133 -7.22 8.60 14.81
C ALA A 133 -7.65 7.35 15.60
N GLY A 134 -6.79 6.33 15.63
CA GLY A 134 -7.06 5.05 16.29
C GLY A 134 -7.86 4.05 15.45
N GLU A 135 -8.41 4.48 14.31
CA GLU A 135 -9.06 3.60 13.34
C GLU A 135 -8.03 3.08 12.32
N LYS A 136 -8.30 1.91 11.74
CA LYS A 136 -7.38 1.25 10.81
C LYS A 136 -8.11 0.54 9.67
N LEU A 137 -7.47 0.53 8.51
CA LEU A 137 -7.83 -0.32 7.37
C LEU A 137 -6.83 -1.47 7.29
N GLY A 138 -7.31 -2.71 7.43
CA GLY A 138 -6.46 -3.89 7.39
C GLY A 138 -6.29 -4.43 5.98
N MET A 139 -5.12 -4.98 5.67
CA MET A 139 -4.76 -5.58 4.38
C MET A 139 -4.10 -6.95 4.60
N THR A 140 -4.35 -7.89 3.69
CA THR A 140 -3.71 -9.22 3.73
C THR A 140 -2.75 -9.41 2.56
N GLY A 141 -1.59 -10.01 2.80
CA GLY A 141 -0.60 -10.30 1.78
C GLY A 141 0.82 -10.10 2.31
N MET A 142 1.80 -10.53 1.53
CA MET A 142 3.20 -10.57 1.96
C MET A 142 4.14 -10.09 0.86
N GLN A 143 5.11 -9.27 1.27
CA GLN A 143 6.19 -8.77 0.43
C GLN A 143 7.52 -9.24 1.03
N GLY A 144 8.37 -9.83 0.20
CA GLY A 144 9.64 -10.42 0.59
C GLY A 144 10.79 -9.76 -0.15
N PHE A 145 11.75 -9.23 0.60
CA PHE A 145 12.87 -8.46 0.10
C PHE A 145 14.17 -9.22 0.35
N TYR A 146 15.02 -9.24 -0.66
CA TYR A 146 16.36 -9.79 -0.58
C TYR A 146 17.38 -8.66 -0.45
N ILE A 147 18.39 -8.91 0.38
CA ILE A 147 19.50 -8.02 0.65
C ILE A 147 20.78 -8.79 0.31
N PRO A 148 21.43 -8.53 -0.84
CA PRO A 148 22.65 -9.22 -1.23
C PRO A 148 23.80 -9.09 -0.23
N ASP A 149 23.94 -7.91 0.38
CA ASP A 149 25.00 -7.62 1.33
C ASP A 149 24.45 -6.85 2.55
N PHE A 150 24.33 -7.54 3.68
CA PHE A 150 24.04 -6.95 4.99
C PHE A 150 25.21 -7.27 5.94
N GLY A 151 26.21 -6.38 5.99
CA GLY A 151 27.39 -6.59 6.82
C GLY A 151 28.25 -7.78 6.37
N GLY A 152 28.40 -7.96 5.05
CA GLY A 152 29.20 -8.99 4.40
C GLY A 152 28.48 -10.30 4.13
N ASN A 153 27.18 -10.41 4.45
CA ASN A 153 26.39 -11.62 4.24
C ASN A 153 25.02 -11.32 3.64
N PRO A 154 24.51 -12.18 2.74
CA PRO A 154 23.13 -12.04 2.27
C PRO A 154 22.11 -12.17 3.39
N SER A 155 21.06 -11.36 3.32
CA SER A 155 19.96 -11.32 4.28
C SER A 155 18.61 -11.22 3.59
N LYS A 156 17.55 -11.45 4.36
CA LYS A 156 16.17 -11.46 3.88
C LYS A 156 15.31 -10.67 4.86
N MET A 157 14.35 -9.93 4.33
CA MET A 157 13.34 -9.23 5.12
C MET A 157 11.97 -9.48 4.52
N TYR A 158 10.93 -9.45 5.34
CA TYR A 158 9.56 -9.44 4.85
C TYR A 158 8.74 -8.38 5.57
N THR A 159 7.72 -7.90 4.90
CA THR A 159 6.65 -7.07 5.45
C THR A 159 5.32 -7.61 4.94
N ALA A 160 4.33 -7.72 5.81
CA ALA A 160 3.09 -8.37 5.50
C ALA A 160 1.96 -7.92 6.44
N ASP A 161 0.74 -8.32 6.06
CA ASP A 161 -0.47 -8.16 6.86
C ASP A 161 -0.67 -6.70 7.27
N PHE A 162 -0.62 -5.78 6.31
CA PHE A 162 -0.50 -4.35 6.59
C PHE A 162 -1.73 -3.74 7.28
N SER A 163 -1.54 -2.59 7.93
CA SER A 163 -2.64 -1.71 8.32
C SER A 163 -2.33 -0.27 7.93
N LEU A 164 -3.28 0.38 7.26
CA LEU A 164 -3.25 1.82 7.01
C LEU A 164 -3.91 2.54 8.18
N GLN A 165 -3.22 3.52 8.76
CA GLN A 165 -3.64 4.27 9.93
C GLN A 165 -3.35 5.77 9.75
N PHE A 166 -4.04 6.60 10.52
CA PHE A 166 -3.88 8.05 10.51
C PHE A 166 -3.41 8.57 11.87
N ASP A 167 -2.38 9.42 11.86
CA ASP A 167 -1.91 10.19 13.01
C ASP A 167 -1.64 11.63 12.57
N PHE A 168 -2.39 12.57 13.14
CA PHE A 168 -2.25 14.00 12.85
C PHE A 168 -0.87 14.55 13.21
N ASN A 169 -0.17 13.95 14.18
CA ASN A 169 1.18 14.38 14.55
C ASN A 169 2.20 13.98 13.48
N ARG A 170 1.93 12.93 12.68
CA ARG A 170 2.81 12.57 11.56
C ARG A 170 2.67 13.55 10.40
N ALA A 171 1.49 14.15 10.21
CA ALA A 171 1.26 15.18 9.19
C ALA A 171 2.00 16.50 9.48
N SER A 172 2.22 16.84 10.75
CA SER A 172 2.86 18.11 11.13
C SER A 172 4.39 18.07 11.16
N ASN A 173 4.98 16.86 11.18
CA ASN A 173 6.42 16.68 11.38
C ASN A 173 7.24 16.64 10.08
N VAL A 174 6.60 16.53 8.91
CA VAL A 174 7.27 16.44 7.61
C VAL A 174 6.46 17.18 6.57
N THR A 175 7.09 18.08 5.82
CA THR A 175 6.44 18.97 4.83
C THR A 175 5.69 18.22 3.72
N SER A 176 5.94 16.91 3.55
CA SER A 176 5.31 16.05 2.55
C SER A 176 4.41 14.94 3.13
N ALA A 177 4.44 14.66 4.44
CA ALA A 177 3.69 13.55 5.01
C ALA A 177 2.21 13.95 5.24
N SER A 178 1.30 13.06 4.87
CA SER A 178 -0.14 13.30 5.00
C SER A 178 -0.73 12.93 6.37
N GLY A 179 0.09 12.36 7.27
CA GLY A 179 -0.36 11.74 8.52
C GLY A 179 -0.83 10.29 8.35
N TRP A 180 -1.04 9.83 7.12
CA TRP A 180 -1.31 8.44 6.81
C TRP A 180 -0.03 7.62 6.73
N TYR A 181 -0.10 6.38 7.23
CA TYR A 181 1.03 5.48 7.24
C TYR A 181 0.62 4.01 7.28
N LEU A 182 1.51 3.17 6.77
CA LEU A 182 1.38 1.73 6.74
C LEU A 182 2.20 1.09 7.85
N ASN A 183 1.56 0.22 8.61
CA ASN A 183 2.22 -0.67 9.56
C ASN A 183 2.30 -2.08 8.98
N ASN A 184 3.49 -2.69 9.04
CA ASN A 184 3.64 -4.13 9.04
C ASN A 184 3.06 -4.68 10.35
N ASN A 185 2.37 -5.82 10.28
CA ASN A 185 1.95 -6.54 11.48
C ASN A 185 2.53 -7.96 11.57
N ALA A 186 3.02 -8.51 10.46
CA ALA A 186 3.60 -9.85 10.48
C ALA A 186 4.96 -9.87 11.19
N GLY A 187 5.14 -10.84 12.09
CA GLY A 187 6.32 -10.96 12.96
C GLY A 187 6.34 -9.91 14.09
N PHE A 188 6.34 -8.63 13.74
CA PHE A 188 6.35 -7.50 14.68
C PHE A 188 5.74 -6.25 14.06
N THR A 189 5.25 -5.32 14.89
CA THR A 189 4.71 -4.05 14.40
C THR A 189 5.83 -3.08 14.03
N LEU A 190 5.77 -2.54 12.82
CA LEU A 190 6.71 -1.54 12.30
C LEU A 190 6.02 -0.61 11.31
N ASP A 191 6.23 0.68 11.44
CA ASP A 191 5.89 1.67 10.42
C ASP A 191 6.80 1.47 9.20
N THR A 192 6.22 1.00 8.09
CA THR A 192 6.96 0.68 6.87
C THR A 192 7.00 1.85 5.91
N TYR A 193 5.86 2.52 5.71
CA TYR A 193 5.74 3.62 4.76
C TYR A 193 4.86 4.74 5.31
N ASP A 194 5.29 5.96 5.08
CA ASP A 194 4.47 7.17 5.18
C ASP A 194 3.84 7.45 3.82
N LEU A 195 2.64 8.03 3.80
CA LEU A 195 1.96 8.40 2.56
C LEU A 195 2.06 9.90 2.34
N ALA A 196 2.29 10.29 1.09
CA ALA A 196 2.45 11.69 0.68
C ALA A 196 1.69 12.00 -0.61
N ASN A 197 1.57 13.29 -0.92
CA ASN A 197 1.02 13.79 -2.18
C ASN A 197 -0.33 13.15 -2.56
N LEU A 198 -1.23 13.08 -1.57
CA LEU A 198 -2.50 12.39 -1.69
C LEU A 198 -3.42 13.06 -2.71
N ASN A 199 -4.07 12.24 -3.52
CA ASN A 199 -5.15 12.65 -4.41
C ASN A 199 -6.31 11.66 -4.31
N VAL A 200 -7.54 12.18 -4.28
CA VAL A 200 -8.75 11.36 -4.20
C VAL A 200 -9.67 11.61 -5.38
N THR A 201 -10.17 10.52 -5.96
CA THR A 201 -11.27 10.51 -6.92
C THR A 201 -12.47 9.86 -6.25
N VAL A 202 -13.62 10.55 -6.26
CA VAL A 202 -14.84 10.08 -5.58
C VAL A 202 -16.00 10.12 -6.58
N ASP A 203 -16.56 8.95 -6.88
CA ASP A 203 -17.84 8.86 -7.59
C ASP A 203 -18.99 8.86 -6.56
N ASP A 204 -18.84 8.07 -5.50
CA ASP A 204 -19.73 8.05 -4.33
C ASP A 204 -19.03 7.48 -3.08
N ALA A 205 -19.77 7.37 -1.97
CA ALA A 205 -19.22 6.93 -0.68
C ALA A 205 -18.63 5.49 -0.67
N ASN A 206 -19.01 4.66 -1.65
CA ASN A 206 -18.56 3.27 -1.81
C ASN A 206 -17.73 3.06 -3.08
N ASN A 207 -17.50 4.10 -3.88
CA ASN A 207 -16.74 4.04 -5.13
C ASN A 207 -15.76 5.22 -5.16
N TRP A 208 -14.55 4.97 -4.68
CA TRP A 208 -13.52 5.98 -4.58
C TRP A 208 -12.12 5.36 -4.73
N LEU A 209 -11.18 6.22 -5.12
CA LEU A 209 -9.78 5.89 -5.30
C LEU A 209 -8.92 6.93 -4.60
N LEU A 210 -8.08 6.50 -3.68
CA LEU A 210 -7.02 7.31 -3.10
C LEU A 210 -5.67 6.88 -3.70
N THR A 211 -4.91 7.84 -4.19
CA THR A 211 -3.55 7.63 -4.72
C THR A 211 -2.56 8.55 -4.04
N GLY A 212 -1.28 8.20 -4.11
CA GLY A 212 -0.19 9.07 -3.67
C GLY A 212 1.14 8.34 -3.69
N ASP A 213 2.10 8.94 -3.01
CA ASP A 213 3.47 8.44 -2.94
C ASP A 213 3.67 7.64 -1.65
N LEU A 214 4.58 6.68 -1.71
CA LEU A 214 5.07 5.87 -0.60
C LEU A 214 6.43 6.40 -0.21
N LEU A 215 6.51 7.03 0.95
CA LEU A 215 7.76 7.45 1.55
C LEU A 215 8.25 6.38 2.52
N MET A 216 9.55 6.07 2.52
CA MET A 216 10.11 5.15 3.51
C MET A 216 9.95 5.73 4.92
N ALA A 217 9.23 5.03 5.79
CA ALA A 217 9.02 5.50 7.16
C ALA A 217 10.33 5.44 7.98
N PRO A 218 10.51 6.31 8.99
CA PRO A 218 11.74 6.36 9.79
C PRO A 218 12.13 5.04 10.44
N GLY A 219 11.16 4.27 10.96
CA GLY A 219 11.42 2.98 11.59
C GLY A 219 12.10 2.00 10.63
N LEU A 220 11.51 1.79 9.45
CA LEU A 220 12.08 0.90 8.43
C LEU A 220 13.38 1.46 7.82
N ALA A 221 13.45 2.77 7.57
CA ALA A 221 14.66 3.42 7.06
C ALA A 221 15.86 3.20 7.99
N GLY A 222 15.67 3.35 9.30
CA GLY A 222 16.70 3.12 10.31
C GLY A 222 17.20 1.67 10.32
N MET A 223 16.28 0.69 10.22
CA MET A 223 16.63 -0.73 10.13
C MET A 223 17.44 -1.05 8.86
N LEU A 224 17.12 -0.38 7.75
CA LEU A 224 17.74 -0.58 6.46
C LEU A 224 18.95 0.34 6.21
N MET A 225 19.43 1.06 7.22
CA MET A 225 20.58 1.98 7.12
C MET A 225 20.44 2.98 5.96
N GLY A 226 19.22 3.48 5.75
CA GLY A 226 18.89 4.39 4.65
C GLY A 226 18.22 5.69 5.11
N PRO A 227 18.01 6.62 4.17
CA PRO A 227 17.35 7.89 4.45
C PRO A 227 15.85 7.70 4.73
N SER A 228 15.32 8.37 5.75
CA SER A 228 13.87 8.43 5.98
C SER A 228 13.19 9.38 4.99
N TYR A 229 11.89 9.17 4.78
CA TYR A 229 11.02 9.99 3.92
C TYR A 229 11.44 10.10 2.46
N THR A 230 12.29 9.18 2.00
CA THR A 230 12.60 9.05 0.58
C THR A 230 11.42 8.40 -0.12
N ASP A 231 11.01 8.99 -1.24
CA ASP A 231 10.02 8.38 -2.14
C ASP A 231 10.57 7.06 -2.68
N VAL A 232 9.84 5.98 -2.41
CA VAL A 232 10.15 4.61 -2.83
C VAL A 232 9.02 4.01 -3.66
N GLY A 233 8.15 4.84 -4.24
CA GLY A 233 7.13 4.44 -5.18
C GLY A 233 5.77 5.09 -4.90
N GLY A 234 4.73 4.54 -5.51
CA GLY A 234 3.35 5.01 -5.35
C GLY A 234 2.40 3.92 -4.88
N PHE A 235 1.21 4.35 -4.48
CA PHE A 235 0.14 3.44 -4.10
C PHE A 235 -1.21 3.81 -4.72
N GLN A 236 -2.11 2.83 -4.72
CA GLN A 236 -3.52 2.99 -5.06
C GLN A 236 -4.38 2.24 -4.05
N LEU A 237 -5.26 2.94 -3.35
CA LEU A 237 -6.31 2.39 -2.50
C LEU A 237 -7.66 2.56 -3.20
N GLY A 238 -8.18 1.48 -3.77
CA GLY A 238 -9.42 1.47 -4.53
C GLY A 238 -10.54 0.73 -3.80
N VAL A 239 -11.72 1.36 -3.73
CA VAL A 239 -12.94 0.78 -3.15
C VAL A 239 -14.05 0.78 -4.21
N GLY A 240 -14.88 -0.27 -4.20
CA GLY A 240 -15.96 -0.45 -5.18
C GLY A 240 -15.43 -0.66 -6.60
N SER A 241 -15.89 0.13 -7.56
CA SER A 241 -15.49 0.07 -8.98
C SER A 241 -13.98 0.31 -9.20
N TYR A 242 -13.29 0.93 -8.24
CA TYR A 242 -11.85 1.19 -8.30
C TYR A 242 -11.00 0.06 -7.72
N ALA A 243 -11.61 -0.95 -7.09
CA ALA A 243 -10.87 -2.10 -6.59
C ALA A 243 -10.22 -2.88 -7.75
N THR A 244 -8.90 -3.03 -7.69
CA THR A 244 -8.16 -3.80 -8.68
C THR A 244 -8.35 -5.29 -8.42
N SER A 245 -8.65 -6.07 -9.45
CA SER A 245 -8.62 -7.53 -9.30
C SER A 245 -7.17 -7.99 -9.21
N PRO A 246 -6.77 -8.78 -8.18
CA PRO A 246 -5.46 -9.40 -8.15
C PRO A 246 -5.30 -10.23 -9.43
N VAL A 247 -4.38 -9.83 -10.32
CA VAL A 247 -4.10 -10.62 -11.52
C VAL A 247 -3.65 -12.00 -11.03
N PRO A 248 -4.32 -13.10 -11.40
CA PRO A 248 -3.88 -14.42 -11.00
C PRO A 248 -2.44 -14.60 -11.44
N VAL A 249 -1.52 -14.77 -10.48
CA VAL A 249 -0.15 -15.18 -10.80
C VAL A 249 -0.29 -16.45 -11.64
N PRO A 250 0.21 -16.49 -12.89
CA PRO A 250 -0.10 -17.57 -13.79
C PRO A 250 0.18 -18.90 -13.10
N ALA A 251 -0.80 -19.82 -13.12
CA ALA A 251 -0.71 -21.17 -12.54
C ALA A 251 0.57 -21.92 -12.96
N ALA A 252 1.23 -21.45 -14.03
CA ALA A 252 2.58 -21.79 -14.43
C ALA A 252 3.60 -21.83 -13.27
N ALA A 253 3.63 -20.87 -12.35
CA ALA A 253 4.60 -20.90 -11.24
C ALA A 253 4.45 -22.15 -10.36
N TRP A 254 3.21 -22.59 -10.11
CA TRP A 254 2.90 -23.83 -9.39
C TRP A 254 3.05 -25.08 -10.26
N LEU A 255 2.73 -25.01 -11.56
CA LEU A 255 2.92 -26.11 -12.51
C LEU A 255 4.42 -26.41 -12.74
N PHE A 256 5.29 -25.40 -12.68
CA PHE A 256 6.74 -25.62 -12.74
C PHE A 256 7.28 -26.23 -11.45
N GLY A 257 6.81 -25.78 -10.28
CA GLY A 257 7.19 -26.39 -8.99
C GLY A 257 6.74 -27.85 -8.85
N GLY A 258 5.47 -28.14 -9.15
CA GLY A 258 4.92 -29.50 -9.10
C GLY A 258 5.45 -30.41 -10.22
N GLY A 259 5.61 -29.87 -11.43
CA GLY A 259 6.17 -30.60 -12.57
C GLY A 259 7.62 -31.02 -12.37
N LEU A 260 8.46 -30.14 -11.82
CA LEU A 260 9.87 -30.44 -11.55
C LEU A 260 10.03 -31.51 -10.45
N LEU A 261 9.22 -31.45 -9.39
CA LEU A 261 9.19 -32.49 -8.35
C LEU A 261 8.70 -33.85 -8.89
N SER A 262 7.74 -33.85 -9.82
CA SER A 262 7.27 -35.08 -10.47
C SER A 262 8.35 -35.73 -11.35
N LEU A 263 9.20 -34.92 -12.00
CA LEU A 263 10.31 -35.40 -12.83
C LEU A 263 11.44 -36.02 -11.98
N LEU A 264 11.79 -35.41 -10.85
CA LEU A 264 12.78 -35.94 -9.91
C LEU A 264 12.32 -37.24 -9.24
N GLY A 265 11.01 -37.37 -8.97
CA GLY A 265 10.40 -38.62 -8.50
C GLY A 265 10.40 -39.75 -9.54
N ALA A 266 10.23 -39.42 -10.82
CA ALA A 266 10.22 -40.39 -11.92
C ALA A 266 11.62 -40.98 -12.22
N VAL A 267 12.69 -40.19 -12.06
CA VAL A 267 14.07 -40.66 -12.29
C VAL A 267 14.50 -41.74 -11.28
N ARG A 268 13.98 -41.72 -10.05
CA ARG A 268 14.29 -42.75 -9.02
C ARG A 268 13.67 -44.12 -9.29
N LYS A 269 12.62 -44.23 -10.12
CA LYS A 269 11.97 -45.52 -10.40
C LYS A 269 12.67 -46.36 -11.49
N LYS A 270 13.68 -45.82 -12.19
CA LYS A 270 14.34 -46.53 -13.30
C LYS A 270 15.59 -47.33 -12.90
N SER A 271 15.94 -47.37 -11.60
CA SER A 271 17.19 -48.00 -11.12
C SER A 271 17.00 -49.28 -10.31
N VAL A 272 15.80 -49.88 -10.28
CA VAL A 272 15.57 -51.12 -9.53
C VAL A 272 15.01 -52.21 -10.46
N VAL A 273 15.82 -53.28 -10.56
CA VAL A 273 15.66 -54.58 -11.24
C VAL A 273 15.99 -54.65 -12.73
N SER A 274 17.28 -54.86 -13.01
CA SER A 274 17.70 -55.92 -13.92
C SER A 274 18.10 -57.14 -13.08
N ALA A 275 17.44 -58.27 -13.30
CA ALA A 275 17.91 -59.64 -13.09
C ALA A 275 16.93 -60.57 -13.82
#